data_AF-A0A6L2JWH7-F1
#
_entry.id   AF-A0A6L2JWH7-F1
#
_cell.length_a   1.000
_cell.length_b   1.000
_cell.length_c   1.000
_cell.angle_alpha   90.00
_cell.angle_beta   90.00
_cell.angle_gamma   90.00
#
_symmetry.space_group_name_H-M   'P 1'
#
loop_
_entity.id
_entity.type
_entity.pdbx_description
1 polymer ?
#
loop_
_entity_poly.entity_id
_entity_poly.type
_entity_poly.pdbx_seq_one_letter_code
_entity_poly.pdbx_strand_id
1 'polypeptide(L)'
;MATYRDFTACDVPKFDGTLDLIACTKWLSAVEGAFRTSCCKEKNKVNFAPNFLRDSAKMWWEGKIYEKGEEWIGTCTWKEFKEMFNTKYAPAEEVEGYVVFTITQEVG
;
A
#
# COMPACT_ATOMS: atom_id res chain seq x y z
N MET A 1 11.31 20.06 0.87
CA MET A 1 11.23 18.65 0.42
C MET A 1 10.71 17.85 1.60
N ALA A 2 9.71 16.98 1.40
CA ALA A 2 9.24 16.08 2.44
C ALA A 2 10.39 15.20 2.98
N THR A 3 10.55 15.13 4.30
CA THR A 3 11.49 14.22 4.95
C THR A 3 10.76 12.98 5.47
N TYR A 4 11.50 11.92 5.77
CA TYR A 4 10.93 10.73 6.42
C TYR A 4 10.23 11.08 7.74
N ARG A 5 10.70 12.10 8.47
CA ARG A 5 10.07 12.58 9.73
C ARG A 5 8.67 13.15 9.51
N ASP A 6 8.47 13.92 8.44
CA ASP A 6 7.16 14.48 8.09
C ASP A 6 6.15 13.38 7.78
N PHE A 7 6.62 12.26 7.22
CA PHE A 7 5.80 11.09 6.91
C PHE A 7 5.46 10.26 8.17
N THR A 8 6.44 10.00 9.03
CA THR A 8 6.22 9.26 10.30
C THR A 8 5.34 10.02 11.29
N ALA A 9 5.26 11.35 11.19
CA ALA A 9 4.42 12.18 12.03
C ALA A 9 2.91 12.01 11.75
N CYS A 10 2.54 11.41 10.61
CA CYS A 10 1.15 11.13 10.26
C CYS A 10 0.59 9.85 10.92
N ASP A 11 1.34 9.20 11.81
CA ASP A 11 0.96 7.97 12.54
C ASP A 11 0.32 6.91 11.63
N VAL A 12 1.01 6.59 10.54
CA VAL A 12 0.54 5.59 9.59
C VAL A 12 0.48 4.23 10.30
N PRO A 13 -0.68 3.53 10.28
CA PRO A 13 -0.81 2.23 10.91
C PRO A 13 0.13 1.23 10.24
N LYS A 14 0.60 0.25 11.02
CA LYS A 14 1.43 -0.83 10.48
C LYS A 14 0.55 -1.98 10.02
N PHE A 15 0.98 -2.67 8.96
CA PHE A 15 0.25 -3.77 8.35
C PHE A 15 1.07 -5.07 8.44
N ASP A 16 0.50 -6.09 9.09
CA ASP A 16 1.14 -7.39 9.36
C ASP A 16 1.02 -8.39 8.19
N GLY A 17 0.14 -8.12 7.23
CA GLY A 17 -0.14 -9.01 6.09
C GLY A 17 -1.43 -9.82 6.19
N THR A 18 -2.35 -9.40 7.07
CA THR A 18 -3.72 -9.94 7.11
C THR A 18 -4.38 -9.89 5.73
N LEU A 19 -4.93 -11.02 5.28
CA LEU A 19 -5.69 -11.17 4.02
C LEU A 19 -7.14 -10.70 4.20
N ASP A 20 -7.31 -9.40 4.39
CA ASP A 20 -8.61 -8.75 4.59
C ASP A 20 -8.67 -7.49 3.72
N LEU A 21 -9.65 -7.45 2.79
CA LEU A 21 -9.79 -6.34 1.85
C LEU A 21 -9.95 -4.99 2.56
N ILE A 22 -10.68 -4.96 3.68
CA ILE A 22 -10.97 -3.74 4.43
C ILE A 22 -9.69 -3.20 5.08
N ALA A 23 -8.87 -4.06 5.70
CA ALA A 23 -7.60 -3.73 6.32
C ALA A 23 -6.60 -3.23 5.28
N CYS A 24 -6.53 -3.89 4.13
CA CYS A 24 -5.69 -3.47 3.00
C CYS A 24 -6.07 -2.07 2.52
N THR A 25 -7.37 -1.85 2.29
CA THR A 25 -7.90 -0.57 1.80
C THR A 25 -7.67 0.55 2.81
N LYS A 26 -7.92 0.29 4.10
CA LYS A 26 -7.67 1.24 5.19
C LYS A 26 -6.19 1.61 5.28
N TRP A 27 -5.30 0.62 5.19
CA TRP A 27 -3.87 0.85 5.25
C TRP A 27 -3.37 1.68 4.06
N LEU A 28 -3.76 1.32 2.84
CA LEU A 28 -3.42 2.08 1.64
C LEU A 28 -3.93 3.53 1.72
N SER A 29 -5.17 3.73 2.16
CA SER A 29 -5.75 5.06 2.34
C SER A 29 -4.97 5.91 3.35
N ALA A 30 -4.56 5.33 4.48
CA ALA A 30 -3.76 6.02 5.48
C ALA A 30 -2.37 6.42 4.95
N VAL A 31 -1.70 5.51 4.24
CA VAL A 31 -0.40 5.76 3.59
C VAL A 31 -0.53 6.89 2.55
N GLU A 32 -1.56 6.86 1.71
CA GLU A 32 -1.79 7.89 0.69
C GLU A 32 -2.14 9.25 1.30
N GLY A 33 -2.90 9.25 2.41
CA GLY A 33 -3.16 10.45 3.21
C GLY A 33 -1.88 11.07 3.78
N ALA A 34 -0.97 10.24 4.30
CA ALA A 34 0.32 10.68 4.80
C ALA A 34 1.24 11.18 3.68
N PHE A 35 1.23 10.56 2.50
CA PHE A 35 1.96 11.08 1.33
C PHE A 35 1.47 12.45 0.89
N ARG A 36 0.15 12.67 0.88
CA ARG A 36 -0.44 13.97 0.55
C ARG A 36 -0.04 15.04 1.57
N THR A 37 -0.16 14.72 2.86
CA THR A 37 0.11 15.66 3.96
C THR A 37 1.60 16.04 4.02
N SER A 38 2.48 15.05 3.86
CA SER A 38 3.93 15.29 3.86
C SER A 38 4.44 15.89 2.55
N CYS A 39 3.63 15.99 1.49
CA CYS A 39 4.09 16.34 0.13
C CYS A 39 5.18 15.38 -0.38
N CYS A 40 5.04 14.08 -0.09
CA CYS A 40 5.98 13.04 -0.48
C CYS A 40 6.09 12.92 -2.00
N LYS A 41 7.31 13.02 -2.54
CA LYS A 41 7.58 12.86 -3.97
C LYS A 41 7.33 11.42 -4.41
N GLU A 42 6.81 11.24 -5.62
CA GLU A 42 6.51 9.92 -6.21
C GLU A 42 7.64 8.91 -6.00
N LYS A 43 8.88 9.29 -6.36
CA LYS A 43 10.09 8.48 -6.24
C LYS A 43 10.43 7.99 -4.82
N ASN A 44 9.87 8.62 -3.79
CA ASN A 44 10.14 8.25 -2.39
C ASN A 44 9.02 7.37 -1.81
N LYS A 45 7.86 7.28 -2.45
CA LYS A 45 6.69 6.57 -1.91
C LYS A 45 6.97 5.09 -1.69
N VAL A 46 7.56 4.42 -2.69
CA VAL A 46 7.90 2.98 -2.62
C VAL A 46 9.07 2.73 -1.66
N ASN A 47 9.92 3.72 -1.38
CA ASN A 47 10.91 3.60 -0.31
C ASN A 47 10.29 3.75 1.08
N PHE A 48 9.23 4.55 1.24
CA PHE A 48 8.70 4.92 2.55
C PHE A 48 7.59 3.99 3.02
N ALA A 49 6.61 3.67 2.17
CA ALA A 49 5.47 2.84 2.55
C ALA A 49 5.86 1.46 3.12
N PRO A 50 6.84 0.74 2.54
CA PRO A 50 7.19 -0.59 3.05
C PRO A 50 7.77 -0.60 4.47
N ASN A 51 8.24 0.54 4.98
CA ASN A 51 8.68 0.65 6.39
C ASN A 51 7.51 0.47 7.38
N PHE A 52 6.27 0.56 6.91
CA PHE A 52 5.05 0.34 7.70
C PHE A 52 4.49 -1.07 7.53
N LEU A 53 5.15 -1.92 6.73
CA LEU A 53 4.86 -3.35 6.69
C LEU A 53 5.58 -4.08 7.84
N ARG A 54 4.94 -5.11 8.37
CA ARG A 54 5.44 -5.97 9.44
C ARG A 54 5.20 -7.43 9.08
N ASP A 55 5.86 -8.31 9.83
CA ASP A 55 5.65 -9.76 9.80
C ASP A 55 5.58 -10.31 8.37
N SER A 56 4.47 -10.96 8.01
CA SER A 56 4.31 -11.60 6.70
C SER A 56 4.32 -10.59 5.55
N ALA A 57 3.81 -9.37 5.75
CA ALA A 57 3.86 -8.32 4.75
C ALA A 57 5.27 -7.81 4.47
N LYS A 58 6.09 -7.68 5.52
CA LYS A 58 7.50 -7.28 5.38
C LYS A 58 8.29 -8.36 4.64
N MET A 59 8.12 -9.62 5.01
CA MET A 59 8.76 -10.76 4.33
C MET A 59 8.40 -10.84 2.85
N TRP A 60 7.12 -10.62 2.51
CA TRP A 60 6.68 -10.58 1.12
C TRP A 60 7.37 -9.47 0.32
N TRP A 61 7.46 -8.26 0.88
CA TRP A 61 8.10 -7.13 0.20
C TRP A 61 9.61 -7.36 0.02
N GLU A 62 10.30 -7.85 1.05
CA GLU A 62 11.71 -8.24 0.97
C GLU A 62 11.94 -9.33 -0.08
N GLY A 63 11.05 -10.32 -0.15
CA GLY A 63 11.06 -11.33 -1.21
C GLY A 63 10.90 -10.75 -2.61
N LYS A 64 10.08 -9.72 -2.79
CA LYS A 64 9.91 -9.03 -4.09
C LYS A 64 11.15 -8.24 -4.50
N ILE A 65 11.82 -7.61 -3.53
CA ILE A 65 13.11 -6.95 -3.76
C ILE A 65 14.16 -7.99 -4.16
N TYR A 66 14.23 -9.12 -3.47
CA TYR A 66 15.17 -10.19 -3.80
C TYR A 66 14.94 -10.76 -5.21
N GLU A 67 13.68 -10.97 -5.60
CA GLU A 67 13.30 -11.47 -6.92
C GLU A 67 13.67 -10.51 -8.07
N LYS A 68 13.53 -9.20 -7.84
CA LYS A 68 13.65 -8.18 -8.90
C LYS A 68 14.97 -7.39 -8.87
N GLY A 69 15.74 -7.50 -7.79
CA GLY A 69 16.96 -6.74 -7.54
C GLY A 69 16.69 -5.41 -6.81
N GLU A 70 17.68 -4.92 -6.06
CA GLU A 70 17.56 -3.68 -5.27
C GLU A 70 17.36 -2.44 -6.15
N GLU A 71 17.93 -2.42 -7.35
CA GLU A 71 17.79 -1.31 -8.31
C GLU A 71 16.33 -1.11 -8.75
N TRP A 72 15.53 -2.19 -8.75
CA TRP A 72 14.13 -2.13 -9.13
C TRP A 72 13.31 -1.22 -8.20
N ILE A 73 13.67 -1.11 -6.92
CA ILE A 73 12.98 -0.24 -5.96
C ILE A 73 12.98 1.22 -6.44
N GLY A 74 14.09 1.67 -7.04
CA GLY A 74 14.23 3.02 -7.57
C GLY A 74 13.38 3.29 -8.82
N THR A 75 13.00 2.24 -9.54
CA THR A 75 12.15 2.31 -10.75
C THR A 75 10.68 2.02 -10.48
N CYS A 76 10.38 1.33 -9.38
CA CYS A 76 9.03 0.90 -9.03
C CYS A 76 8.17 2.12 -8.68
N THR A 77 7.09 2.30 -9.41
CA THR A 77 6.12 3.36 -9.13
C THR A 77 5.19 2.97 -7.98
N TRP A 78 4.62 3.97 -7.31
CA TRP A 78 3.60 3.73 -6.29
C TRP A 78 2.39 2.95 -6.84
N LYS A 79 2.04 3.18 -8.11
CA LYS A 79 0.96 2.46 -8.78
C LYS A 79 1.25 0.96 -8.85
N GLU A 80 2.44 0.59 -9.36
CA GLU A 80 2.86 -0.81 -9.45
C GLU A 80 2.91 -1.48 -8.07
N PHE A 81 3.40 -0.76 -7.05
CA PHE A 81 3.37 -1.25 -5.67
C PHE A 81 1.95 -1.63 -5.24
N LYS A 82 0.97 -0.73 -5.44
CA LYS A 82 -0.43 -0.98 -5.08
C LYS A 82 -1.03 -2.16 -5.83
N GLU A 83 -0.70 -2.33 -7.11
CA GLU A 83 -1.17 -3.47 -7.90
C GLU A 83 -0.66 -4.78 -7.31
N MET A 84 0.65 -4.91 -7.06
CA MET A 84 1.22 -6.11 -6.45
C MET A 84 0.69 -6.34 -5.02
N PHE A 85 0.53 -5.27 -4.24
CA PHE A 85 0.02 -5.34 -2.88
C PHE A 85 -1.42 -5.85 -2.84
N ASN A 86 -2.30 -5.29 -3.67
CA ASN A 86 -3.69 -5.73 -3.77
C ASN A 86 -3.77 -7.16 -4.32
N THR A 87 -3.01 -7.53 -5.33
CA THR A 87 -2.98 -8.93 -5.80
C THR A 87 -2.60 -9.92 -4.71
N LYS A 88 -1.76 -9.50 -3.75
CA LYS A 88 -1.32 -10.36 -2.64
C LYS A 88 -2.32 -10.41 -1.47
N TYR A 89 -2.90 -9.27 -1.08
CA TYR A 89 -3.65 -9.13 0.17
C TYR A 89 -5.14 -8.81 0.01
N ALA A 90 -5.60 -8.44 -1.20
CA ALA A 90 -6.99 -8.24 -1.54
C ALA A 90 -7.48 -9.41 -2.41
N PRO A 91 -8.00 -10.51 -1.83
CA PRO A 91 -8.50 -11.64 -2.61
C PRO A 91 -9.66 -11.21 -3.53
N ALA A 92 -9.67 -11.73 -4.76
CA ALA A 92 -10.58 -11.30 -5.83
C ALA A 92 -12.07 -11.45 -5.48
N GLU A 93 -12.43 -12.44 -4.64
CA GLU A 93 -13.81 -12.68 -4.20
C GLU A 93 -14.41 -11.51 -3.40
N GLU A 94 -13.60 -10.74 -2.67
CA GLU A 94 -14.09 -9.57 -1.92
C GLU A 94 -14.19 -8.32 -2.80
N VAL A 95 -13.36 -8.22 -3.85
CA VAL A 95 -13.40 -7.10 -4.82
C VAL A 95 -14.67 -7.14 -5.65
N GLU A 96 -15.12 -8.33 -6.05
CA GLU A 96 -16.38 -8.51 -6.77
C GLU A 96 -17.59 -8.17 -5.88
N GLY A 97 -17.57 -8.59 -4.61
CA GLY A 97 -18.56 -8.18 -3.63
C GLY A 97 -18.63 -6.66 -3.45
N TYR A 98 -17.48 -5.99 -3.25
CA TYR A 98 -17.44 -4.54 -3.04
C TYR A 98 -17.93 -3.75 -4.26
N VAL A 99 -17.55 -4.16 -5.48
CA VAL A 99 -18.02 -3.52 -6.73
C VAL A 99 -19.53 -3.70 -6.88
N VAL A 100 -20.08 -4.87 -6.55
CA VAL A 100 -21.53 -5.12 -6.56
C VAL A 100 -22.24 -4.26 -5.49
N PHE A 101 -21.68 -4.14 -4.28
CA PHE A 101 -22.23 -3.26 -3.23
C PHE A 101 -22.20 -1.78 -3.60
N THR A 102 -21.18 -1.31 -4.33
CA THR A 102 -21.14 0.08 -4.81
C THR A 102 -22.14 0.31 -5.94
N ILE A 103 -22.23 -0.60 -6.93
CA ILE A 103 -23.14 -0.45 -8.07
C ILE A 103 -24.60 -0.50 -7.62
N THR A 104 -24.93 -1.33 -6.63
CA THR A 104 -26.30 -1.44 -6.09
C THR A 104 -26.75 -0.23 -5.26
N GLN A 105 -25.82 0.56 -4.73
CA GLN A 105 -26.13 1.82 -4.04
C GLN A 105 -26.34 3.01 -4.99
N GLU A 106 -25.85 2.94 -6.22
CA GLU A 106 -25.92 4.02 -7.22
C GLU A 106 -27.19 3.97 -8.09
N VAL A 107 -27.99 2.90 -7.98
CA VAL A 107 -29.26 2.71 -8.74
C VAL A 107 -30.52 2.87 -7.88
N GLY A 108 -30.42 3.48 -6.70
CA GLY A 108 -31.52 3.76 -5.78
C GLY A 108 -32.06 5.19 -5.86
#